data_AF-A0A259M563-F1
#
_entry.id   AF-A0A259M563-F1
#
_cell.length_a   1.000
_cell.length_b   1.000
_cell.length_c   1.000
_cell.angle_alpha   90.00
_cell.angle_beta   90.00
_cell.angle_gamma   90.00
#
_symmetry.space_group_name_H-M   'P 1'
#
loop_
_entity.id
_entity.type
_entity.pdbx_description
1 polymer ?
#
loop_
_entity_poly.entity_id
_entity_poly.type
_entity_poly.pdbx_seq_one_letter_code
_entity_poly.pdbx_strand_id
1 'polypeptide(L)' 'MAAAELSRVRKSVLPKPGDTWSSIAKRELPAMEEAKAVSSLQSWNLHVFMRAVGAAGGVRGDNPILPSDVIFIEPPQAKA' A
#
# COMPACT_ATOMS: atom_id res chain seq x y z
N MET A 1 -15.71 22.47 23.97
CA MET A 1 -14.74 21.36 23.91
C MET A 1 -13.75 21.67 22.79
N ALA A 2 -12.49 21.94 23.11
CA ALA A 2 -11.45 21.96 22.09
C ALA A 2 -11.28 20.53 21.59
N ALA A 3 -11.41 20.30 20.28
CA ALA A 3 -11.07 19.01 19.71
C ALA A 3 -9.58 18.78 20.00
N ALA A 4 -9.26 17.73 20.76
CA ALA A 4 -7.89 17.28 20.88
C ALA A 4 -7.32 17.10 19.46
N GLU A 5 -6.17 17.70 19.18
CA GLU A 5 -5.54 17.59 17.86
C GLU A 5 -5.38 16.10 17.51
N LEU A 6 -6.14 15.64 16.51
CA LEU A 6 -6.07 14.27 16.06
C LEU A 6 -4.67 14.02 15.50
N SER A 7 -4.06 12.90 15.87
CA SER A 7 -2.76 12.52 15.33
C SER A 7 -2.82 12.43 13.80
N ARG A 8 -1.73 12.85 13.14
CA ARG A 8 -1.64 12.85 11.67
C ARG A 8 -1.90 11.44 11.13
N VAL A 9 -2.91 11.31 10.27
CA VAL A 9 -3.22 10.03 9.60
C VAL A 9 -2.26 9.80 8.45
N ARG A 10 -1.77 8.56 8.33
CA ARG A 10 -0.85 8.18 7.27
C ARG A 10 -1.55 8.17 5.91
N LYS A 11 -0.95 8.78 4.87
CA LYS A 11 -1.51 8.76 3.51
C LYS A 11 -1.64 7.32 2.98
N SER A 12 -2.82 7.00 2.44
CA SER A 12 -3.12 5.70 1.85
C SER A 12 -4.11 5.83 0.68
N VAL A 13 -4.19 4.76 -0.12
CA VAL A 13 -5.10 4.63 -1.27
C VAL A 13 -5.78 3.27 -1.28
N LEU A 14 -6.91 3.19 -1.98
CA LEU A 14 -7.55 1.92 -2.33
C LEU A 14 -7.10 1.51 -3.74
N PRO A 15 -6.56 0.29 -3.92
CA PRO A 15 -6.19 -0.23 -5.24
C PRO A 15 -7.38 -0.34 -6.18
N LYS A 16 -7.12 -0.10 -7.46
CA LYS A 16 -8.08 -0.42 -8.53
C LYS A 16 -8.00 -1.91 -8.88
N PRO A 17 -9.06 -2.51 -9.46
CA PRO A 17 -8.99 -3.86 -9.99
C PRO A 17 -7.82 -4.03 -10.97
N GLY A 18 -6.96 -5.02 -10.71
CA GLY A 18 -5.77 -5.29 -11.52
C GLY A 18 -4.54 -4.42 -11.21
N ASP A 19 -4.60 -3.52 -10.23
CA ASP A 19 -3.42 -2.75 -9.83
C ASP A 19 -2.29 -3.65 -9.33
N THR A 20 -1.07 -3.37 -9.79
CA THR A 20 0.17 -4.00 -9.32
C THR A 20 0.98 -2.99 -8.51
N TRP A 21 2.01 -3.44 -7.81
CA TRP A 21 2.94 -2.53 -7.13
C TRP A 21 3.54 -1.48 -8.09
N SER A 22 3.87 -1.86 -9.33
CA SER A 22 4.39 -0.95 -10.35
C SER A 22 3.34 0.09 -10.79
N SER A 23 2.09 -0.32 -11.03
CA SER A 23 1.05 0.63 -11.44
C SER A 23 0.69 1.63 -10.33
N ILE A 24 0.69 1.19 -9.07
CA ILE A 24 0.50 2.07 -7.91
C ILE A 24 1.71 3.00 -7.73
N ALA A 25 2.94 2.49 -7.83
CA ALA A 25 4.15 3.30 -7.73
C ALA A 25 4.18 4.44 -8.75
N LYS A 26 3.87 4.15 -10.02
CA LYS A 26 3.80 5.18 -11.08
C LYS A 26 2.76 6.25 -10.81
N ARG A 27 1.63 5.87 -10.22
CA ARG A 27 0.50 6.77 -9.99
C ARG A 27 0.67 7.63 -8.74
N GLU A 28 1.11 7.02 -7.63
CA GLU A 28 1.10 7.66 -6.31
C GLU A 28 2.48 8.18 -5.88
N LEU A 29 3.56 7.63 -6.45
CA LEU A 29 4.95 8.01 -6.13
C LEU A 29 5.74 8.46 -7.38
N PRO A 30 5.22 9.38 -8.22
CA PRO A 30 5.83 9.72 -9.52
C PRO A 30 7.21 10.41 -9.39
N ALA A 31 7.53 10.95 -8.22
CA ALA A 31 8.81 11.59 -7.94
C ALA A 31 9.93 10.60 -7.54
N MET A 32 9.58 9.32 -7.34
CA MET A 32 10.54 8.26 -7.00
C MET A 32 10.85 7.42 -8.23
N GLU A 33 12.08 6.92 -8.32
CA GLU A 33 12.45 5.90 -9.30
C GLU A 33 11.61 4.63 -9.08
N GLU A 34 11.17 3.99 -10.17
CA GLU A 34 10.17 2.93 -10.13
C GLU A 34 10.55 1.76 -9.22
N ALA A 35 11.78 1.24 -9.32
CA ALA A 35 12.22 0.12 -8.50
C ALA A 35 12.26 0.50 -7.02
N LYS A 36 12.76 1.70 -6.69
CA LYS A 36 12.76 2.22 -5.32
C LYS A 36 11.34 2.46 -4.78
N ALA A 37 10.43 2.97 -5.61
CA ALA A 37 9.04 3.21 -5.25
C ALA A 37 8.32 1.89 -4.95
N VAL A 38 8.48 0.88 -5.81
CA VAL A 38 7.94 -0.47 -5.61
C VAL A 38 8.48 -1.09 -4.33
N SER A 39 9.80 -1.05 -4.11
CA SER A 39 10.41 -1.57 -2.88
C SER A 39 9.89 -0.87 -1.62
N SER A 40 9.71 0.46 -1.70
CA SER A 40 9.14 1.25 -0.61
C SER A 40 7.69 0.86 -0.31
N LEU A 41 6.85 0.72 -1.34
CA LEU A 41 5.46 0.29 -1.18
C LEU A 41 5.36 -1.11 -0.56
N GLN A 42 6.18 -2.07 -1.00
CA GLN A 42 6.20 -3.42 -0.42
C GLN A 42 6.60 -3.39 1.06
N SER A 43 7.62 -2.61 1.41
CA SER A 43 8.11 -2.43 2.78
C SER A 43 7.10 -1.74 3.70
N TRP A 44 6.37 -0.73 3.20
CA TRP A 44 5.36 -0.03 4.00
C TRP A 44 4.06 -0.84 4.16
N ASN A 45 3.85 -1.84 3.30
CA ASN A 45 2.64 -2.65 3.22
C ASN A 45 2.92 -4.15 3.37
N LEU A 46 3.80 -4.54 4.31
CA LEU A 46 4.18 -5.94 4.53
C LEU A 46 2.97 -6.88 4.73
N HIS A 47 1.88 -6.40 5.32
CA HIS A 47 0.64 -7.16 5.52
C HIS A 47 -0.07 -7.55 4.21
N VAL A 48 0.12 -6.79 3.13
CA VAL A 48 -0.34 -7.16 1.78
C VAL A 48 0.77 -7.91 1.04
N PHE A 49 2.01 -7.41 1.10
CA PHE A 49 3.13 -8.00 0.36
C PHE A 49 3.43 -9.45 0.76
N MET A 50 3.40 -9.77 2.05
CA MET A 50 3.65 -11.13 2.57
C MET A 50 2.41 -12.03 2.54
N ARG A 51 1.28 -11.55 2.02
CA ARG A 51 0.05 -12.32 2.00
C ARG A 51 0.23 -13.52 1.08
N ALA A 52 0.04 -14.72 1.63
CA ALA A 52 0.08 -15.95 0.86
C ALA A 52 -0.92 -15.86 -0.31
N VAL A 53 -0.39 -15.97 -1.53
CA VAL A 53 -1.19 -15.94 -2.76
C VAL A 53 -2.16 -17.13 -2.69
N GLY A 54 -3.44 -16.83 -2.44
CA GLY A 54 -4.55 -17.78 -2.45
C GLY A 54 -4.96 -18.43 -1.12
N ALA A 55 -4.95 -17.67 -0.02
CA ALA A 55 -5.71 -18.02 1.19
C ALA A 55 -7.22 -17.71 1.08
N ALA A 56 -7.66 -17.00 0.03
CA ALA A 56 -9.06 -16.66 -0.20
C ALA A 56 -9.58 -17.32 -1.50
N GLY A 57 -9.84 -18.64 -1.46
CA GLY A 57 -10.81 -19.37 -2.31
C GLY A 57 -10.81 -19.22 -3.84
N GLY A 58 -9.86 -18.52 -4.46
CA GLY A 58 -9.89 -18.17 -5.88
C GLY A 58 -8.63 -18.58 -6.63
N VAL A 59 -8.80 -18.84 -7.94
CA VAL A 59 -7.75 -19.13 -8.91
C VAL A 59 -6.69 -18.03 -8.84
N ARG A 60 -5.49 -18.41 -8.38
CA ARG A 60 -4.39 -17.55 -7.97
C ARG A 60 -3.75 -16.85 -9.16
N GLY A 61 -3.83 -15.51 -9.21
CA GLY A 61 -2.86 -14.70 -9.94
C GLY A 61 -1.67 -14.37 -9.04
N ASP A 62 -0.51 -14.04 -9.62
CA ASP A 62 0.73 -13.70 -8.92
C ASP A 62 0.67 -12.41 -8.08
N ASN A 63 -0.46 -11.69 -8.11
CA ASN A 63 -0.62 -10.40 -7.47
C ASN A 63 -1.35 -10.52 -6.13
N PRO A 64 -0.69 -10.21 -4.98
CA PRO A 64 -1.31 -10.31 -3.66
C PRO A 64 -2.28 -9.17 -3.32
N ILE A 65 -2.35 -8.13 -4.16
CA ILE A 65 -3.16 -6.91 -3.93
C ILE A 65 -4.62 -7.17 -4.28
N LEU A 66 -5.52 -6.91 -3.33
CA LEU A 66 -6.96 -6.90 -3.52
C LEU A 66 -7.50 -5.47 -3.62
N PRO A 67 -8.61 -5.22 -4.35
CA PRO A 67 -9.23 -3.89 -4.42
C PRO A 67 -9.70 -3.33 -3.06
N SER A 68 -9.91 -4.20 -2.07
CA SER A 68 -10.32 -3.83 -0.71
C SER A 68 -9.15 -3.52 0.22
N ASP A 69 -7.90 -3.69 -0.24
CA ASP A 69 -6.74 -3.40 0.60
C ASP A 69 -6.56 -1.88 0.80
N VAL A 70 -5.94 -1.52 1.93
CA VAL A 70 -5.48 -0.15 2.19
C VAL A 70 -3.98 -0.13 1.96
N ILE A 71 -3.53 0.57 0.91
CA ILE A 71 -2.11 0.69 0.57
C ILE A 71 -1.58 2.03 1.05
N PHE A 72 -0.65 1.99 1.99
CA PHE A 72 0.07 3.17 2.46
C PHE A 72 1.09 3.64 1.43
N ILE A 73 1.06 4.93 1.14
CA ILE A 73 1.92 5.60 0.13
C ILE A 73 2.91 6.57 0.78
N GLU A 74 3.11 6.45 2.08
CA GLU A 74 4.15 7.17 2.81
C GLU A 74 4.73 6.26 3.90
N PRO A 75 5.97 6.51 4.36
CA PRO A 75 6.63 5.63 5.32
C PRO A 75 5.89 5.57 6.66
N PRO A 76 6.09 4.49 7.44
CA PRO A 76 5.69 4.44 8.84
C PRO A 76 6.23 5.68 9.58
N GLN A 77 5.34 6.36 10.30
CA GLN A 77 5.73 7.50 11.10
C GLN A 77 6.32 6.99 12.42
N ALA A 78 7.45 7.56 12.85
CA ALA A 78 7.96 7.30 14.19
C ALA A 78 6.92 7.72 15.22
N LYS A 79 6.82 6.97 16.32
CA LYS A 79 6.00 7.38 17.44
C LYS A 79 6.60 8.68 17.99
N ALA A 80 5.80 9.75 17.99
CA ALA A 80 6.17 11.03 18.61
C ALA A 80 6.36 10.86 20.12
#